data_AF-A0A1H4ATH1-F1
#
_entry.id   AF-A0A1H4ATH1-F1
#
_cell.length_a   1.000
_cell.length_b   1.000
_cell.length_c   1.000
_cell.angle_alpha   90.00
_cell.angle_beta   90.00
_cell.angle_gamma   90.00
#
_symmetry.space_group_name_H-M   'P 1'
#
loop_
_entity.id
_entity.type
_entity.pdbx_description
1 polymer ?
#
loop_
_entity_poly.entity_id
_entity_poly.type
_entity_poly.pdbx_seq_one_letter_code
_entity_poly.pdbx_strand_id
1 'polypeptide(L)'
;METTTTKLKKLPQTPTKGQIYRLYGKRYSERQKNIINEILNEDGQPNTDKELSNRQFVKFLSIEGMPAGYDTNFPGYIPEVY
;
A
#
# COMPACT_ATOMS: atom_id res chain seq x y z
N MET A 1 -21.93 7.25 -27.28
CA MET A 1 -20.96 6.31 -26.68
C MET A 1 -20.20 7.08 -25.62
N GLU A 2 -20.61 6.98 -24.36
CA GLU A 2 -19.87 7.63 -23.27
C GLU A 2 -18.64 6.78 -22.95
N THR A 3 -17.47 7.26 -23.37
CA THR A 3 -16.19 6.71 -22.91
C THR A 3 -16.02 7.10 -21.45
N THR A 4 -16.46 6.23 -20.55
CA THR A 4 -16.10 6.28 -19.13
C THR A 4 -14.60 6.03 -19.00
N THR A 5 -13.80 7.09 -19.13
CA THR A 5 -12.41 7.09 -18.69
C THR A 5 -12.41 6.85 -17.19
N THR A 6 -12.28 5.59 -16.79
CA THR A 6 -12.07 5.18 -15.40
C THR A 6 -10.71 5.75 -14.98
N LYS A 7 -10.71 6.97 -14.46
CA LYS A 7 -9.50 7.58 -13.90
C LYS A 7 -9.08 6.76 -12.69
N LEU A 8 -7.99 6.02 -12.83
CA LEU A 8 -7.37 5.30 -11.71
C LEU A 8 -7.03 6.31 -10.60
N LYS A 9 -7.26 5.92 -9.35
CA LYS A 9 -6.95 6.77 -8.20
C LYS A 9 -5.44 6.75 -7.94
N LYS A 10 -4.89 7.88 -7.51
CA LYS A 10 -3.49 7.93 -7.04
C LYS A 10 -3.41 7.39 -5.61
N LEU A 11 -2.38 6.60 -5.33
CA LEU A 11 -2.09 6.18 -3.96
C LEU A 11 -1.46 7.32 -3.16
N PRO A 12 -1.74 7.41 -1.85
CA PRO A 12 -1.02 8.31 -0.95
C PRO A 12 0.46 7.89 -0.87
N GLN A 13 1.37 8.87 -0.85
CA GLN A 13 2.80 8.59 -0.73
C GLN A 13 3.19 8.00 0.63
N THR A 14 2.54 8.47 1.70
CA THR A 14 2.75 8.01 3.08
C THR A 14 1.40 7.68 3.72
N PRO A 15 0.83 6.49 3.46
CA PRO A 15 -0.44 6.12 4.04
C PRO A 15 -0.31 5.77 5.53
N THR A 16 -1.32 6.19 6.29
CA THR A 16 -1.60 5.62 7.61
C THR A 16 -1.96 4.14 7.50
N LYS A 17 -1.69 3.36 8.56
CA LYS A 17 -2.18 1.97 8.69
C LYS A 17 -3.67 1.87 8.36
N GLY A 18 -4.46 2.81 8.90
CA GLY A 18 -5.89 2.95 8.63
C GLY A 18 -6.25 3.17 7.16
N GLN A 19 -5.44 3.93 6.41
CA GLN A 19 -5.60 4.08 4.96
C GLN A 19 -5.26 2.79 4.23
N ILE A 20 -4.17 2.10 4.57
CA ILE A 20 -3.84 0.81 3.97
C ILE A 20 -4.99 -0.19 4.14
N TYR A 21 -5.55 -0.31 5.34
CA TYR A 21 -6.70 -1.20 5.57
C TYR A 21 -7.95 -0.79 4.77
N ARG A 22 -8.13 0.51 4.46
CA ARG A 22 -9.21 0.95 3.58
C ARG A 22 -8.92 0.64 2.10
N LEU A 23 -7.66 0.71 1.68
CA LEU A 23 -7.22 0.44 0.30
C LEU A 23 -7.49 -1.03 -0.09
N TYR A 24 -7.15 -1.96 0.80
CA TYR A 24 -7.27 -3.40 0.56
C TYR A 24 -8.61 -3.99 1.05
N GLY A 25 -9.52 -3.13 1.49
CA GLY A 25 -10.85 -3.49 1.96
C GLY A 25 -10.91 -3.81 3.46
N LYS A 26 -12.05 -3.49 4.07
CA LYS A 26 -12.36 -3.55 5.51
C LYS A 26 -12.03 -4.86 6.24
N ARG A 27 -11.71 -5.94 5.54
CA ARG A 27 -11.24 -7.17 6.18
C ARG A 27 -9.79 -6.97 6.57
N TYR A 28 -9.63 -6.45 7.79
CA TYR A 28 -8.46 -6.48 8.64
C TYR A 28 -7.82 -7.88 8.60
N SER A 29 -7.07 -8.21 7.54
CA SER A 29 -6.43 -9.52 7.46
C SER A 29 -5.24 -9.46 8.40
N GLU A 30 -5.12 -10.42 9.31
CA GLU A 30 -3.96 -10.52 10.19
C GLU A 30 -2.66 -10.54 9.38
N ARG A 31 -2.72 -11.04 8.15
CA ARG A 31 -1.67 -10.94 7.14
C ARG A 31 -1.19 -9.51 6.88
N GLN A 32 -2.08 -8.55 6.56
CA GLN A 32 -1.67 -7.16 6.30
C GLN A 32 -1.03 -6.51 7.52
N LYS A 33 -1.55 -6.80 8.72
CA LYS A 33 -0.93 -6.34 9.97
C LYS A 33 0.46 -6.91 10.16
N ASN A 34 0.62 -8.22 9.93
CA ASN A 34 1.90 -8.89 10.08
C ASN A 34 2.93 -8.29 9.12
N ILE A 35 2.57 -8.11 7.85
CA ILE A 35 3.45 -7.48 6.86
C ILE A 35 3.83 -6.06 7.28
N ILE A 36 2.86 -5.22 7.71
CA ILE A 36 3.15 -3.86 8.19
C ILE A 36 4.08 -3.90 9.41
N ASN A 37 3.83 -4.78 10.37
CA ASN A 37 4.66 -4.90 11.57
C ASN A 37 6.07 -5.43 11.24
N GLU A 38 6.20 -6.37 10.30
CA GLU A 38 7.49 -6.86 9.82
C GLU A 38 8.29 -5.73 9.17
N ILE A 39 7.66 -4.95 8.29
CA ILE A 39 8.30 -3.80 7.64
C ILE A 39 8.74 -2.74 8.67
N LEU A 40 7.92 -2.46 9.68
CA LEU A 40 8.27 -1.51 10.75
C LEU A 40 9.42 -2.03 11.62
N ASN A 41 9.40 -3.31 11.97
CA ASN A 41 10.46 -3.96 12.74
C ASN A 41 11.79 -4.01 11.97
N GLU A 42 11.77 -4.27 10.66
CA GLU A 42 12.98 -4.34 9.82
C GLU A 42 13.71 -2.99 9.76
N ASP A 43 12.96 -1.88 9.69
CA ASP A 43 13.52 -0.53 9.72
C ASP A 43 13.81 -0.03 11.15
N GLY A 44 13.66 -0.88 12.18
CA GLY A 44 13.91 -0.54 13.59
C GLY A 44 12.94 0.51 14.16
N GLN A 45 11.80 0.71 13.50
CA GLN A 45 10.83 1.72 13.90
C GLN A 45 9.84 1.17 14.93
N PRO A 46 9.41 2.00 15.90
CA PRO A 46 8.43 1.57 16.87
C PRO A 46 7.09 1.32 16.18
N ASN A 47 6.43 0.21 16.53
CA ASN A 47 5.12 -0.19 15.99
C ASN A 47 3.98 0.83 16.23
N THR A 48 4.27 1.90 16.98
CA THR A 48 3.39 3.04 17.23
C THR A 48 3.31 4.03 16.07
N ASP A 49 4.25 4.00 15.12
CA ASP A 49 4.18 4.87 13.94
C ASP A 49 2.89 4.58 13.16
N LYS A 50 2.02 5.59 13.11
CA LYS A 50 0.68 5.49 12.51
C LYS A 50 0.75 5.50 10.99
N GLU A 51 1.84 6.00 10.43
CA GLU A 51 2.09 6.24 9.01
C GLU A 51 3.26 5.40 8.53
N LEU A 52 3.12 4.79 7.37
CA LEU A 52 4.24 4.17 6.68
C LEU A 52 4.91 5.23 5.82
N SER A 53 6.24 5.28 5.89
CA SER A 53 7.05 6.03 4.92
C SER A 53 6.82 5.48 3.50
N ASN A 54 7.14 6.28 2.49
CA ASN A 54 7.01 5.86 1.09
C ASN A 54 7.75 4.53 0.84
N ARG A 55 8.98 4.39 1.33
CA ARG A 55 9.77 3.15 1.19
C ARG A 55 9.07 1.93 1.81
N GLN A 56 8.52 2.09 3.01
CA GLN A 56 7.80 1.01 3.71
C GLN A 56 6.50 0.66 2.98
N PHE A 57 5.79 1.66 2.47
CA PHE A 57 4.58 1.41 1.70
C PHE A 57 4.88 0.75 0.35
N VAL A 58 5.95 1.14 -0.35
CA VAL A 58 6.44 0.45 -1.54
C VAL A 58 6.72 -1.02 -1.25
N LYS A 59 7.45 -1.34 -0.17
CA LYS A 59 7.67 -2.74 0.25
C LYS A 59 6.36 -3.47 0.47
N PHE A 60 5.41 -2.84 1.14
CA PHE A 60 4.08 -3.41 1.36
C PHE A 60 3.36 -3.70 0.02
N LEU A 61 3.37 -2.75 -0.93
CA LEU A 61 2.80 -2.92 -2.27
C LEU A 61 3.49 -4.05 -3.05
N SER A 62 4.79 -4.27 -2.86
CA SER A 62 5.52 -5.38 -3.48
C SER A 62 5.10 -6.74 -2.93
N ILE A 63 4.68 -6.82 -1.65
CA ILE A 63 4.27 -8.08 -1.02
C ILE A 63 2.78 -8.39 -1.26
N GLU A 64 1.89 -7.41 -1.08
CA GLU A 64 0.44 -7.61 -1.26
C GLU A 64 -0.03 -7.38 -2.71
N GLY A 65 0.79 -6.72 -3.53
CA GLY A 65 0.38 -6.24 -4.85
C GLY A 65 -0.38 -4.92 -4.79
N MET A 66 -0.56 -4.29 -5.95
CA MET A 66 -1.24 -3.00 -6.08
C MET A 66 -2.76 -3.14 -5.80
N PRO A 67 -3.37 -2.27 -4.99
CA PRO A 67 -4.80 -2.35 -4.73
C PRO A 67 -5.61 -2.01 -5.99
N ALA A 68 -6.72 -2.72 -6.19
CA ALA A 68 -7.56 -2.56 -7.38
C ALA A 68 -8.12 -1.13 -7.50
N GLY A 69 -8.09 -0.57 -8.72
CA GLY A 69 -8.59 0.78 -9.01
C GLY A 69 -7.59 1.90 -8.71
N TYR A 70 -6.33 1.57 -8.42
CA TYR A 70 -5.24 2.53 -8.24
C TYR A 70 -4.22 2.46 -9.38
N ASP A 71 -3.57 3.59 -9.65
CA ASP A 71 -2.55 3.74 -10.69
C ASP A 71 -1.25 3.05 -10.29
N THR A 72 -0.79 2.07 -11.08
CA THR A 72 0.45 1.31 -10.89
C THR A 72 1.71 2.16 -10.93
N ASN A 73 1.64 3.40 -11.45
CA ASN A 73 2.73 4.37 -11.44
C ASN A 73 2.92 5.01 -10.05
N PHE A 74 3.25 4.20 -9.06
CA PHE A 74 3.59 4.69 -7.72
C PHE A 74 5.11 4.91 -7.61
N PRO A 75 5.58 6.08 -7.15
CA PRO A 75 7.01 6.40 -7.12
C PRO A 75 7.78 5.42 -6.23
N GLY A 76 8.68 4.64 -6.84
CA GLY A 76 9.47 3.61 -6.15
C GLY A 76 8.88 2.20 -6.23
N TYR A 77 7.63 2.04 -6.67
CA TYR A 77 7.04 0.74 -6.95
C TYR A 77 7.40 0.29 -8.37
N ILE A 78 8.03 -0.88 -8.47
CA ILE A 78 8.33 -1.53 -9.75
C ILE A 78 7.48 -2.81 -9.77
N PRO A 79 6.43 -2.90 -10.60
CA PRO A 79 5.70 -4.15 -10.75
C PRO A 79 6.66 -5.20 -11.33
N GLU A 80 6.80 -6.35 -10.67
CA GLU A 80 7.48 -7.50 -11.29
C GLU A 80 6.70 -7.90 -12.54
N VAL A 81 7.27 -7.59 -13.71
CA VAL A 81 6.75 -8.05 -15.00
C VAL A 81 7.23 -9.48 -15.17
N TYR A 82 6.38 -10.46 -14.86
CA TYR A 82 6.57 -11.86 -15.25
C TYR A 82 5.97 -12.13 -16.63
#